data_AF-F4G059-F1
#
_entry.id   AF-F4G059-F1
#
_cell.length_a   1.000
_cell.length_b   1.000
_cell.length_c   1.000
_cell.angle_alpha   90.00
_cell.angle_beta   90.00
_cell.angle_gamma   90.00
#
_symmetry.space_group_name_H-M   'P 1'
#
loop_
_entity.id
_entity.type
_entity.pdbx_description
1 polymer ?
#
loop_
_entity_poly.entity_id
_entity_poly.type
_entity_poly.pdbx_seq_one_letter_code
_entity_poly.pdbx_strand_id
1 'polypeptide(L)'
;MVEIREMIYPRYSKEIEEELNSEGIIRAHSFGKTRLGKLSVLGKGKTGVVVLTEDGNALKIRRSDSPKESLELEARMQIMAGNAAPKVLKYGKNFILMEYVSGRHLEKREPISVLIDLINRAYFLEQAGLEHKELVTPWRNVLVSGERTYIIDYDSVSLKERAFNVNKILNAFNLRDLARAYKRGEMTLEEIVKRI
;
A
#
# COMPACT_ATOMS: atom_id res chain seq x y z
N MET A 1 24.16 1.58 5.99
CA MET A 1 23.04 1.30 6.92
C MET A 1 23.12 2.26 8.10
N VAL A 2 22.00 2.58 8.73
CA VAL A 2 21.90 3.46 9.91
C VAL A 2 21.11 2.76 11.01
N GLU A 3 21.28 3.21 12.25
CA GLU A 3 20.48 2.75 13.40
C GLU A 3 19.01 3.10 13.22
N ILE A 4 18.10 2.21 13.64
CA ILE A 4 16.66 2.35 13.42
C ILE A 4 16.08 3.59 14.11
N ARG A 5 16.67 4.00 15.24
CA ARG A 5 16.28 5.21 15.98
C ARG A 5 16.37 6.49 15.13
N GLU A 6 17.28 6.53 14.16
CA GLU A 6 17.46 7.66 13.25
C GLU A 6 16.33 7.76 12.20
N MET A 7 15.56 6.68 12.02
CA MET A 7 14.40 6.62 11.12
C MET A 7 13.08 6.94 11.84
N ILE A 8 13.08 7.07 13.17
CA ILE A 8 11.90 7.44 13.95
C ILE A 8 11.63 8.94 13.76
N TYR A 9 10.43 9.26 13.28
CA TYR A 9 10.08 10.59 12.79
C TYR A 9 8.70 11.05 13.31
N PRO A 10 8.47 12.37 13.50
CA PRO A 10 9.44 13.47 13.40
C PRO A 10 10.33 13.63 14.63
N ARG A 11 9.97 13.01 15.75
CA ARG A 11 10.75 13.03 16.99
C ARG A 11 11.02 11.60 17.42
N TYR A 12 12.20 11.39 18.00
CA TYR A 12 12.53 10.11 18.61
C TYR A 12 11.45 9.69 19.62
N SER A 13 11.14 8.40 19.64
CA SER A 13 10.23 7.77 20.59
C SER A 13 10.85 6.48 21.09
N LYS A 14 11.11 6.42 22.41
CA LYS A 14 11.68 5.25 23.07
C LYS A 14 10.79 4.02 22.93
N GLU A 15 9.47 4.19 23.06
CA GLU A 15 8.49 3.10 22.87
C GLU A 15 8.62 2.45 21.48
N ILE A 16 8.78 3.26 20.43
CA ILE A 16 8.91 2.77 19.06
C ILE A 16 10.24 2.02 18.87
N GLU A 17 11.34 2.58 19.39
CA GLU A 17 12.65 1.90 19.32
C GLU A 17 12.65 0.58 20.09
N GLU A 18 12.11 0.55 21.31
CA GLU A 18 12.06 -0.65 22.13
C GLU A 18 11.24 -1.77 21.48
N GLU A 19 10.09 -1.45 20.88
CA GLU A 19 9.30 -2.43 20.13
C GLU A 19 10.09 -2.97 18.93
N LEU A 20 10.67 -2.09 18.09
CA LEU A 20 11.46 -2.53 16.93
C LEU A 20 12.66 -3.39 17.33
N ASN A 21 13.38 -3.00 18.39
CA ASN A 21 14.52 -3.75 18.91
C ASN A 21 14.11 -5.11 19.48
N SER A 22 12.97 -5.21 20.17
CA SER A 22 12.46 -6.50 20.66
C SER A 22 12.16 -7.49 19.53
N GLU A 23 11.93 -6.95 18.32
CA GLU A 23 11.68 -7.72 17.11
C GLU A 23 12.93 -7.92 16.24
N GLY A 24 14.11 -7.54 16.75
CA GLY A 24 15.39 -7.68 16.07
C GLY A 24 15.65 -6.63 14.98
N ILE A 25 14.79 -5.61 14.85
CA ILE A 25 14.87 -4.59 13.82
C ILE A 25 15.70 -3.41 14.34
N ILE A 26 17.02 -3.53 14.24
CA ILE A 26 17.97 -2.58 14.85
C ILE A 26 18.51 -1.56 13.82
N ARG A 27 18.57 -1.93 12.54
CA ARG A 27 19.14 -1.11 11.47
C ARG A 27 18.30 -1.11 10.20
N ALA A 28 18.46 -0.07 9.40
CA ALA A 28 17.84 0.07 8.08
C ALA A 28 18.79 0.72 7.08
N HIS A 29 18.49 0.56 5.79
CA HIS A 29 19.19 1.28 4.72
C HIS A 29 18.65 2.71 4.59
N SER A 30 19.57 3.67 4.50
CA SER A 30 19.25 5.00 3.99
C SER A 30 19.11 4.88 2.46
N PHE A 31 17.91 4.56 2.01
CA PHE A 31 17.59 4.19 0.64
C PHE A 31 16.17 4.60 0.27
N GLY A 32 15.98 5.01 -0.99
CA GLY A 32 14.69 5.43 -1.54
C GLY A 32 14.71 6.87 -2.05
N LYS A 33 13.61 7.30 -2.68
CA LYS A 33 13.51 8.62 -3.34
C LYS A 33 13.09 9.74 -2.40
N THR A 34 12.55 9.41 -1.22
CA THR A 34 12.01 10.39 -0.28
C THR A 34 13.08 10.79 0.73
N ARG A 35 13.23 12.10 1.00
CA ARG A 35 14.19 12.60 2.00
C ARG A 35 13.57 12.68 3.40
N LEU A 36 14.32 12.21 4.38
CA LEU A 36 14.06 12.33 5.82
C LEU A 36 15.27 13.03 6.47
N GLY A 37 15.29 14.36 6.41
CA GLY A 37 16.50 15.12 6.77
C GLY A 37 17.67 14.76 5.84
N LYS A 38 18.77 14.24 6.41
CA LYS A 38 19.95 13.78 5.65
C LYS A 38 19.78 12.34 5.11
N LEU A 39 18.78 11.60 5.60
CA LEU A 39 18.53 10.21 5.21
C LEU A 39 17.59 10.13 4.01
N SER A 40 17.62 8.98 3.34
CA SER A 40 16.68 8.63 2.28
C SER A 40 15.83 7.44 2.74
N VAL A 41 14.54 7.49 2.42
CA VAL A 41 13.54 6.48 2.81
C VAL A 41 12.67 6.13 1.59
N LEU A 42 12.02 4.96 1.63
CA LEU A 42 11.13 4.49 0.56
C LEU A 42 9.92 5.42 0.42
N GLY A 43 9.32 5.82 1.54
CA GLY A 43 8.15 6.68 1.55
C GLY A 43 7.94 7.38 2.89
N LYS A 44 7.16 8.46 2.89
CA LYS A 44 6.73 9.16 4.09
C LYS A 44 5.29 9.64 3.91
N GLY A 45 4.42 9.25 4.85
CA GLY A 45 3.02 9.63 4.88
C GLY A 45 2.64 10.37 6.17
N LYS A 46 1.34 10.46 6.40
CA LYS A 46 0.76 11.06 7.62
C LYS A 46 0.93 10.16 8.85
N THR A 47 0.88 8.84 8.67
CA THR A 47 0.87 7.86 9.76
C THR A 47 2.20 7.13 9.94
N GLY A 48 3.06 7.11 8.93
CA GLY A 48 4.31 6.35 8.98
C GLY A 48 5.41 6.83 8.03
N VAL A 49 6.61 6.30 8.26
CA VAL A 49 7.78 6.35 7.37
C VAL A 49 8.07 4.93 6.92
N VAL A 50 8.35 4.73 5.63
CA VAL A 50 8.67 3.41 5.07
C VAL A 50 10.16 3.35 4.74
N VAL A 51 10.87 2.37 5.28
CA VAL A 51 12.32 2.16 5.10
C VAL A 51 12.59 0.75 4.57
N LEU A 52 13.80 0.52 4.06
CA LEU A 52 14.28 -0.80 3.67
C LEU A 52 15.12 -1.38 4.80
N THR A 53 14.75 -2.55 5.33
CA THR A 53 15.50 -3.25 6.39
C THR A 53 16.75 -3.92 5.84
N GLU A 54 17.65 -4.35 6.73
CA GLU A 54 18.87 -5.09 6.38
C GLU A 54 18.56 -6.38 5.59
N ASP A 55 17.51 -7.10 5.98
CA ASP A 55 17.05 -8.32 5.28
C ASP A 55 16.31 -8.05 3.95
N GLY A 56 16.32 -6.80 3.45
CA GLY A 56 15.71 -6.44 2.18
C GLY A 56 14.18 -6.34 2.20
N ASN A 57 13.56 -6.19 3.37
CA ASN A 57 12.11 -6.03 3.52
C ASN A 57 11.71 -4.55 3.65
N ALA A 58 10.45 -4.24 3.35
CA ALA A 58 9.90 -2.92 3.60
C ALA A 58 9.36 -2.84 5.03
N LEU A 59 9.74 -1.81 5.77
CA LEU A 59 9.26 -1.56 7.13
C LEU A 59 8.56 -0.21 7.18
N LYS A 60 7.25 -0.22 7.43
CA LYS A 60 6.51 0.98 7.84
C LYS A 60 6.69 1.15 9.34
N ILE A 61 7.28 2.27 9.75
CA ILE A 61 7.41 2.71 11.15
C ILE A 61 6.34 3.77 11.39
N ARG A 62 5.56 3.63 12.46
CA ARG A 62 4.57 4.63 12.86
C ARG A 62 5.29 5.94 13.18
N ARG A 63 4.72 7.04 12.71
CA ARG A 63 5.24 8.35 13.10
C ARG A 63 4.93 8.62 14.56
N SER A 64 5.88 9.24 15.27
CA SER A 64 5.73 9.62 16.67
C SER A 64 4.60 10.65 16.89
N ASP A 65 4.24 11.41 15.84
CA ASP A 65 3.13 12.37 15.82
C ASP A 65 1.89 11.85 15.07
N SER A 66 1.84 10.55 14.78
CA SER A 66 0.68 9.96 14.10
C SER A 66 -0.57 10.12 14.96
N PRO A 67 -1.72 10.53 14.38
CA PRO A 67 -3.00 10.54 15.08
C PRO A 67 -3.54 9.13 15.35
N LYS A 68 -2.90 8.09 14.78
CA LYS A 68 -3.23 6.69 15.02
C LYS A 68 -2.39 6.17 16.17
N GLU A 69 -3.05 5.49 17.10
CA GLU A 69 -2.41 4.86 18.26
C GLU A 69 -1.69 3.55 17.91
N SER A 70 -2.13 2.87 16.83
CA SER A 70 -1.60 1.57 16.38
C SER A 70 -1.67 1.44 14.85
N LEU A 71 -0.71 0.69 14.27
CA LEU A 71 -0.70 0.27 12.87
C LEU A 71 -1.32 -1.12 12.65
N GLU A 72 -1.74 -1.83 13.71
CA GLU A 72 -2.25 -3.20 13.59
C GLU A 72 -3.52 -3.30 12.74
N LEU A 73 -4.40 -2.29 12.80
CA LEU A 73 -5.60 -2.29 11.97
C LEU A 73 -5.23 -2.20 10.48
N GLU A 74 -4.27 -1.34 10.14
CA GLU A 74 -3.75 -1.23 8.77
C GLU A 74 -3.14 -2.55 8.30
N ALA A 75 -2.31 -3.18 9.15
CA ALA A 75 -1.71 -4.48 8.86
C ALA A 75 -2.76 -5.57 8.62
N ARG A 76 -3.83 -5.61 9.43
CA ARG A 76 -4.95 -6.56 9.27
C ARG A 76 -5.68 -6.33 7.95
N MET A 77 -5.95 -5.07 7.58
CA MET A 77 -6.57 -4.75 6.29
C MET A 77 -5.67 -5.17 5.11
N GLN A 78 -4.36 -4.97 5.23
CA GLN A 78 -3.39 -5.41 4.23
C GLN A 78 -3.33 -6.95 4.11
N ILE A 79 -3.40 -7.67 5.23
CA ILE A 79 -3.46 -9.15 5.24
C ILE A 79 -4.75 -9.63 4.56
N MET A 80 -5.90 -9.03 4.88
CA MET A 80 -7.19 -9.35 4.26
C MET A 80 -7.21 -9.09 2.75
N ALA A 81 -6.47 -8.07 2.29
CA ALA A 81 -6.32 -7.77 0.87
C ALA A 81 -5.58 -8.87 0.09
N GLY A 82 -4.81 -9.71 0.78
CA GLY A 82 -4.14 -10.88 0.22
C GLY A 82 -3.32 -10.54 -1.02
N ASN A 83 -3.64 -11.20 -2.13
CA ASN A 83 -2.90 -11.06 -3.40
C ASN A 83 -2.97 -9.67 -4.05
N ALA A 84 -3.75 -8.73 -3.51
CA ALA A 84 -3.77 -7.33 -3.95
C ALA A 84 -2.66 -6.48 -3.30
N ALA A 85 -2.08 -6.94 -2.18
CA ALA A 85 -1.13 -6.19 -1.36
C ALA A 85 0.27 -6.82 -1.34
N PRO A 86 1.29 -6.07 -0.89
CA PRO A 86 2.52 -6.68 -0.40
C PRO A 86 2.23 -7.59 0.82
N LYS A 87 2.82 -8.78 0.86
CA LYS A 87 2.71 -9.73 1.97
C LYS A 87 3.27 -9.13 3.26
N VAL A 88 2.41 -9.05 4.29
CA VAL A 88 2.83 -8.72 5.65
C VAL A 88 3.57 -9.93 6.25
N LEU A 89 4.76 -9.68 6.80
CA LEU A 89 5.60 -10.67 7.46
C LEU A 89 5.41 -10.62 8.97
N LYS A 90 5.36 -9.40 9.52
CA LYS A 90 5.17 -9.13 10.94
C LYS A 90 4.58 -7.75 11.12
N TYR A 91 3.84 -7.53 12.21
CA TYR A 91 3.38 -6.20 12.56
C TYR A 91 3.24 -6.10 14.08
N GLY A 92 3.23 -4.87 14.55
CA GLY A 92 2.98 -4.52 15.93
C GLY A 92 2.24 -3.18 16.02
N LYS A 93 2.22 -2.60 17.21
CA LYS A 93 1.58 -1.31 17.44
C LYS A 93 2.25 -0.21 16.61
N ASN A 94 3.58 -0.19 16.57
CA ASN A 94 4.32 0.89 15.90
C ASN A 94 4.95 0.49 14.57
N PHE A 95 4.72 -0.72 14.03
CA PHE A 95 5.33 -1.12 12.77
C PHE A 95 4.53 -2.12 11.94
N ILE A 96 4.83 -2.14 10.63
CA ILE A 96 4.44 -3.19 9.69
C ILE A 96 5.68 -3.57 8.88
N LEU A 97 6.15 -4.80 9.05
CA LEU A 97 7.19 -5.41 8.23
C LEU A 97 6.53 -6.22 7.11
N MET A 98 6.88 -5.94 5.87
CA MET A 98 6.26 -6.53 4.68
C MET A 98 7.28 -6.77 3.57
N GLU A 99 6.91 -7.56 2.57
CA GLU A 99 7.74 -7.76 1.39
C GLU A 99 8.08 -6.42 0.72
N TYR A 100 9.34 -6.25 0.32
CA TYR A 100 9.72 -5.10 -0.47
C TYR A 100 9.37 -5.33 -1.95
N VAL A 101 8.48 -4.50 -2.49
CA VAL A 101 8.17 -4.50 -3.92
C VAL A 101 9.19 -3.63 -4.65
N SER A 102 10.11 -4.28 -5.35
CA SER A 102 11.02 -3.62 -6.29
C SER A 102 10.24 -3.23 -7.56
N GLY A 103 9.64 -2.05 -7.54
CA GLY A 103 8.77 -1.57 -8.60
C GLY A 103 8.72 -0.04 -8.69
N ARG A 104 8.02 0.44 -9.72
CA ARG A 104 7.71 1.87 -9.90
C ARG A 104 6.27 2.16 -9.49
N HIS A 105 5.97 3.42 -9.24
CA HIS A 105 4.57 3.84 -9.10
C HIS A 105 3.83 3.68 -10.43
N LEU A 106 2.52 3.42 -10.33
CA LEU A 106 1.61 3.37 -11.46
C LEU A 106 1.59 4.71 -12.21
N GLU A 107 1.67 4.64 -13.53
CA GLU A 107 1.65 5.79 -14.42
C GLU A 107 0.28 5.94 -15.09
N LYS A 108 -0.01 7.12 -15.64
CA LYS A 108 -1.29 7.37 -16.32
C LYS A 108 -1.46 6.57 -17.61
N ARG A 109 -0.34 6.14 -18.20
CA ARG A 109 -0.29 5.31 -19.40
C ARG A 109 0.44 4.04 -19.03
N GLU A 110 -0.30 2.95 -19.00
CA GLU A 110 0.21 1.62 -18.69
C GLU A 110 -0.11 0.67 -19.84
N PRO A 111 0.70 -0.38 -20.03
CA PRO A 111 0.31 -1.50 -20.87
C PRO A 111 -1.05 -2.07 -20.43
N ILE A 112 -1.82 -2.60 -21.39
CA ILE A 112 -3.11 -3.23 -21.12
C ILE A 112 -2.97 -4.36 -20.09
N SER A 113 -1.88 -5.14 -20.12
CA SER A 113 -1.62 -6.21 -19.15
C SER A 113 -1.56 -5.71 -17.70
N VAL A 114 -0.87 -4.58 -17.45
CA VAL A 114 -0.80 -3.93 -16.13
C VAL A 114 -2.16 -3.41 -15.69
N LEU A 115 -2.93 -2.82 -16.60
CA LEU A 115 -4.29 -2.32 -16.29
C LEU A 115 -5.23 -3.47 -15.93
N ILE A 116 -5.19 -4.58 -16.68
CA ILE A 116 -5.97 -5.78 -16.40
C ILE A 116 -5.58 -6.37 -15.05
N ASP A 117 -4.28 -6.47 -14.75
CA ASP A 117 -3.82 -6.93 -13.43
C ASP A 117 -4.36 -6.04 -12.31
N LEU A 118 -4.28 -4.72 -12.44
CA LEU A 118 -4.79 -3.76 -11.45
C LEU A 118 -6.30 -3.88 -11.24
N ILE A 119 -7.07 -4.07 -12.32
CA ILE A 119 -8.52 -4.31 -12.23
C ILE A 119 -8.79 -5.59 -11.43
N ASN A 120 -8.02 -6.66 -11.65
CA ASN A 120 -8.13 -7.89 -10.86
C ASN A 120 -7.72 -7.67 -9.40
N ARG A 121 -6.66 -6.90 -9.10
CA ARG A 121 -6.30 -6.53 -7.71
C ARG A 121 -7.41 -5.75 -7.01
N ALA A 122 -8.02 -4.78 -7.71
CA ALA A 122 -9.15 -4.02 -7.20
C ALA A 122 -10.37 -4.92 -6.93
N TYR A 123 -10.63 -5.89 -7.81
CA TYR A 123 -11.69 -6.88 -7.61
C TYR A 123 -11.43 -7.77 -6.40
N PHE A 124 -10.19 -8.24 -6.17
CA PHE A 124 -9.85 -9.00 -4.96
C PHE A 124 -10.15 -8.22 -3.68
N LEU A 125 -9.88 -6.90 -3.66
CA LEU A 125 -10.29 -6.06 -2.52
C LEU A 125 -11.80 -6.03 -2.35
N GLU A 126 -12.57 -5.92 -3.43
CA GLU A 126 -14.03 -5.94 -3.35
C GLU A 126 -14.56 -7.27 -2.80
N GLN A 127 -13.98 -8.40 -3.22
CA GLN A 127 -14.34 -9.72 -2.70
C GLN A 127 -14.00 -9.88 -1.21
N ALA A 128 -12.95 -9.23 -0.74
CA ALA A 128 -12.59 -9.16 0.67
C ALA A 128 -13.45 -8.15 1.48
N GLY A 129 -14.42 -7.48 0.84
CA GLY A 129 -15.23 -6.42 1.47
C GLY A 129 -14.43 -5.16 1.81
N LEU A 130 -13.25 -4.97 1.21
CA LEU A 130 -12.35 -3.85 1.48
C LEU A 130 -12.56 -2.75 0.45
N GLU A 131 -12.94 -1.56 0.89
CA GLU A 131 -12.99 -0.38 0.04
C GLU A 131 -11.80 0.53 0.31
N HIS A 132 -10.96 0.74 -0.70
CA HIS A 132 -9.82 1.64 -0.64
C HIS A 132 -10.22 3.01 -1.20
N LYS A 133 -10.23 4.04 -0.34
CA LYS A 133 -10.74 5.37 -0.71
C LYS A 133 -9.87 6.05 -1.76
N GLU A 134 -8.55 5.90 -1.64
CA GLU A 134 -7.60 6.62 -2.49
C GLU A 134 -7.37 6.01 -3.89
N LEU A 135 -8.04 4.90 -4.24
CA LEU A 135 -7.99 4.34 -5.61
C LEU A 135 -8.70 5.19 -6.67
N VAL A 136 -9.38 6.27 -6.27
CA VAL A 136 -9.82 7.33 -7.21
C VAL A 136 -8.62 8.03 -7.88
N THR A 137 -7.46 8.02 -7.22
CA THR A 137 -6.19 8.57 -7.73
C THR A 137 -5.07 7.55 -7.47
N PRO A 138 -5.03 6.43 -8.20
CA PRO A 138 -4.24 5.25 -7.85
C PRO A 138 -2.72 5.44 -8.00
N TRP A 139 -2.28 6.51 -8.68
CA TRP A 139 -0.89 6.74 -9.11
C TRP A 139 0.16 6.64 -7.98
N ARG A 140 -0.18 7.01 -6.74
CA ARG A 140 0.75 6.92 -5.60
C ARG A 140 0.58 5.65 -4.77
N ASN A 141 -0.57 5.01 -4.87
CA ASN A 141 -0.97 3.88 -4.01
C ASN A 141 -1.00 2.55 -4.76
N VAL A 142 -0.44 2.53 -5.96
CA VAL A 142 -0.21 1.31 -6.73
C VAL A 142 1.26 1.29 -7.17
N LEU A 143 1.93 0.18 -6.87
CA LEU A 143 3.25 -0.17 -7.39
C LEU A 143 3.11 -1.17 -8.52
N VAL A 144 4.00 -1.08 -9.51
CA VAL A 144 4.09 -1.96 -10.67
C VAL A 144 5.48 -2.59 -10.68
N SER A 145 5.54 -3.92 -10.67
CA SER A 145 6.77 -4.70 -10.80
C SER A 145 6.58 -5.73 -11.92
N GLY A 146 7.26 -5.51 -13.05
CA GLY A 146 6.93 -6.20 -14.30
C GLY A 146 5.51 -5.85 -14.74
N GLU A 147 4.66 -6.87 -14.91
CA GLU A 147 3.23 -6.71 -15.21
C GLU A 147 2.32 -6.80 -13.98
N ARG A 148 2.90 -7.09 -12.81
CA ARG A 148 2.14 -7.26 -11.56
C ARG A 148 1.98 -5.95 -10.82
N THR A 149 0.77 -5.72 -10.31
CA THR A 149 0.42 -4.56 -9.51
C THR A 149 0.21 -4.91 -8.04
N TYR A 150 0.57 -3.96 -7.18
CA TYR A 150 0.45 -4.05 -5.72
C TYR A 150 -0.20 -2.78 -5.22
N ILE A 151 -1.35 -2.91 -4.56
CA ILE A 151 -2.03 -1.81 -3.89
C ILE A 151 -1.38 -1.63 -2.51
N ILE A 152 -1.09 -0.39 -2.15
CA ILE A 152 -0.41 -0.03 -0.89
C ILE A 152 -1.18 1.09 -0.18
N ASP A 153 -0.81 1.35 1.08
CA ASP A 153 -1.41 2.34 1.98
C ASP A 153 -2.84 2.03 2.44
N TYR A 154 -2.95 1.03 3.31
CA TYR A 154 -4.23 0.52 3.81
C TYR A 154 -4.83 1.38 4.95
N ASP A 155 -4.22 2.51 5.33
CA ASP A 155 -4.72 3.37 6.43
C ASP A 155 -6.09 3.99 6.12
N SER A 156 -6.42 4.16 4.84
CA SER A 156 -7.69 4.74 4.37
C SER A 156 -8.79 3.69 4.09
N VAL A 157 -8.48 2.41 4.26
CA VAL A 157 -9.37 1.30 3.88
C VAL A 157 -10.49 1.12 4.90
N SER A 158 -11.68 0.81 4.40
CA SER A 158 -12.86 0.55 5.22
C SER A 158 -13.59 -0.71 4.78
N LEU A 159 -14.20 -1.42 5.72
CA LEU A 159 -15.09 -2.55 5.42
C LEU A 159 -16.41 -2.05 4.84
N LYS A 160 -16.86 -2.70 3.76
CA LYS A 160 -18.12 -2.41 3.05
C LYS A 160 -18.77 -3.72 2.63
N GLU A 161 -20.09 -3.80 2.78
CA GLU A 161 -20.89 -4.88 2.16
C GLU A 161 -20.74 -4.87 0.63
N ARG A 162 -20.60 -3.68 0.05
CA ARG A 162 -20.36 -3.48 -1.38
C ARG A 162 -19.30 -2.40 -1.60
N ALA A 163 -18.07 -2.83 -1.87
CA ALA A 163 -16.97 -1.96 -2.26
C ALA A 163 -16.96 -1.71 -3.77
N PHE A 164 -16.46 -0.55 -4.20
CA PHE A 164 -16.42 -0.15 -5.61
C PHE A 164 -15.01 0.27 -6.07
N ASN A 165 -14.00 -0.54 -5.80
CA ASN A 165 -12.62 -0.30 -6.22
C ASN A 165 -12.41 -0.42 -7.73
N VAL A 166 -13.00 -1.42 -8.39
CA VAL A 166 -12.91 -1.60 -9.86
C VAL A 166 -13.52 -0.38 -10.55
N ASN A 167 -14.66 0.09 -10.08
CA ASN A 167 -15.28 1.32 -10.59
C ASN A 167 -14.33 2.54 -10.46
N LYS A 168 -13.59 2.66 -9.36
CA LYS A 168 -12.62 3.76 -9.18
C LYS A 168 -11.46 3.67 -10.18
N ILE A 169 -10.90 2.46 -10.38
CA ILE A 169 -9.83 2.24 -11.35
C ILE A 169 -10.30 2.57 -12.77
N LEU A 170 -11.46 2.04 -13.20
CA LEU A 170 -12.00 2.32 -14.53
C LEU A 170 -12.21 3.82 -14.75
N ASN A 171 -12.73 4.56 -13.76
CA ASN A 171 -12.84 6.02 -13.85
C ASN A 171 -11.49 6.72 -13.93
N ALA A 172 -10.48 6.28 -13.16
CA ALA A 172 -9.14 6.86 -13.15
C ALA A 172 -8.44 6.75 -14.53
N PHE A 173 -8.73 5.69 -15.28
CA PHE A 173 -8.24 5.48 -16.66
C PHE A 173 -9.21 5.99 -17.74
N ASN A 174 -10.20 6.80 -17.36
CA ASN A 174 -11.19 7.41 -18.27
C ASN A 174 -12.10 6.41 -19.02
N LEU A 175 -12.26 5.19 -18.50
CA LEU A 175 -13.17 4.15 -19.01
C LEU A 175 -14.57 4.29 -18.39
N ARG A 176 -15.18 5.47 -18.57
CA ARG A 176 -16.39 5.88 -17.80
C ARG A 176 -17.61 5.00 -18.07
N ASP A 177 -17.81 4.57 -19.31
CA ASP A 177 -18.97 3.74 -19.66
C ASP A 177 -18.84 2.33 -19.06
N LEU A 178 -17.65 1.74 -19.14
CA LEU A 178 -17.33 0.48 -18.46
C LEU A 178 -17.49 0.61 -16.94
N ALA A 179 -17.04 1.73 -16.35
CA ALA A 179 -17.19 1.97 -14.92
C ALA A 179 -18.66 2.01 -14.47
N ARG A 180 -19.53 2.67 -15.27
CA ARG A 180 -20.98 2.75 -15.00
C ARG A 180 -21.64 1.38 -15.13
N ALA A 181 -21.36 0.66 -16.21
CA ALA A 181 -21.92 -0.67 -16.46
C ALA A 181 -21.55 -1.65 -15.34
N TYR A 182 -20.27 -1.69 -14.95
CA TYR A 182 -19.80 -2.50 -13.82
C TYR A 182 -20.53 -2.14 -12.51
N LYS A 183 -20.60 -0.85 -12.17
CA LYS A 183 -21.24 -0.39 -10.93
C LYS A 183 -22.73 -0.75 -10.86
N ARG A 184 -23.42 -0.75 -12.00
CA ARG A 184 -24.85 -1.10 -12.09
C ARG A 184 -25.09 -2.61 -12.16
N GLY A 185 -24.05 -3.42 -12.31
CA GLY A 185 -24.18 -4.87 -12.52
C GLY A 185 -24.65 -5.24 -13.93
N GLU A 186 -24.52 -4.31 -14.89
CA GLU A 186 -24.84 -4.54 -16.31
C GLU A 186 -23.73 -5.33 -17.03
N MET A 187 -22.52 -5.34 -16.46
CA MET A 187 -21.37 -6.10 -16.96
C MET A 187 -20.60 -6.72 -15.80
N THR A 188 -20.21 -7.99 -15.98
CA THR A 188 -19.29 -8.73 -15.12
C THR A 188 -17.85 -8.26 -15.30
N LEU A 189 -16.97 -8.61 -14.35
CA LEU A 189 -15.53 -8.32 -14.48
C LEU A 189 -14.94 -8.91 -15.77
N GLU A 190 -15.32 -10.14 -16.12
CA GLU A 190 -14.81 -10.82 -17.31
C GLU A 190 -15.21 -10.07 -18.60
N GLU A 191 -16.44 -9.60 -18.68
CA GLU A 191 -16.92 -8.80 -19.82
C GLU A 191 -16.22 -7.43 -19.90
N ILE A 192 -15.91 -6.81 -18.75
CA ILE A 192 -15.13 -5.56 -18.71
C ILE A 192 -13.72 -5.80 -19.26
N VAL A 193 -13.03 -6.85 -18.78
CA VAL A 193 -11.65 -7.17 -19.20
C VAL A 193 -11.57 -7.46 -20.70
N LYS A 194 -12.58 -8.11 -21.29
CA LYS A 194 -12.66 -8.38 -22.74
C LYS A 194 -12.83 -7.12 -23.61
N ARG A 195 -13.19 -5.97 -23.02
CA ARG A 195 -13.42 -4.70 -23.74
C ARG A 195 -12.26 -3.69 -23.61
N ILE A 196 -11.21 -4.03 -22.86
CA ILE A 196 -9.99 -3.24 -22.70
C ILE A 196 -8.94 -3.78 -23.65
#